data_AF-A0A432SRY7-F1
#
_entry.id   AF-A0A432SRY7-F1
#
_cell.length_a   1.000
_cell.length_b   1.000
_cell.length_c   1.000
_cell.angle_alpha   90.00
_cell.angle_beta   90.00
_cell.angle_gamma   90.00
#
_symmetry.space_group_name_H-M   'P 1'
#
loop_
_entity.id
_entity.type
_entity.pdbx_description
1 polymer ?
#
loop_
_entity_poly.entity_id
_entity_poly.type
_entity_poly.pdbx_seq_one_letter_code
_entity_poly.pdbx_strand_id
1 'polypeptide(L)'
;MKNIEIYIIIIVVIAMIWLILDTIRYYRGEKRKVKNLHRFAKEGEIEAQSKLAHRYKEGNMVKQDCKKAAFWYQKAAFNGDISARGYLEEFLHNSQRCKEKKL
;
A
#
# COMPACT_ATOMS: atom_id res chain seq x y z
N MET A 1 7.13 44.41 21.68
CA MET A 1 7.82 43.10 21.67
C MET A 1 6.84 41.92 21.53
N LYS A 2 5.70 41.89 22.23
CA LYS A 2 4.70 40.79 22.17
C LYS A 2 4.10 40.48 20.78
N ASN A 3 4.02 41.45 19.86
CA ASN A 3 3.44 41.23 18.54
C ASN A 3 4.27 40.28 17.67
N ILE A 4 5.61 40.34 17.77
CA ILE A 4 6.52 39.50 16.96
C ILE A 4 6.40 38.03 17.37
N GLU A 5 6.32 37.75 18.68
CA GLU A 5 6.12 36.39 19.21
C GLU A 5 4.80 35.78 18.70
N ILE A 6 3.72 36.57 18.66
CA ILE A 6 2.42 36.14 18.13
C ILE A 6 2.50 35.80 16.64
N TYR A 7 3.19 36.60 15.83
CA TYR A 7 3.36 36.31 14.39
C TYR A 7 4.15 35.02 14.15
N ILE A 8 5.21 34.78 14.92
CA ILE A 8 6.01 33.55 14.83
C ILE A 8 5.12 32.33 15.13
N ILE A 9 4.31 32.40 16.19
CA ILE A 9 3.39 31.30 16.55
C ILE A 9 2.40 31.03 15.42
N ILE A 10 1.80 32.05 14.82
CA ILE A 10 0.83 31.88 13.71
C ILE A 10 1.49 31.20 12.51
N ILE A 11 2.69 31.63 12.13
CA ILE A 11 3.42 31.04 10.99
C ILE A 11 3.73 29.56 11.24
N VAL A 12 4.18 29.22 12.44
CA VAL A 12 4.47 27.83 12.82
C VAL A 12 3.19 26.99 12.84
N VAL A 13 2.07 27.53 13.34
CA VAL A 13 0.78 26.83 13.33
C VAL A 13 0.27 26.60 11.91
N ILE A 14 0.36 27.59 11.03
CA ILE A 14 -0.02 27.45 9.62
C ILE A 14 0.86 26.41 8.93
N ALA A 15 2.17 26.42 9.19
CA ALA A 15 3.10 25.42 8.66
C ALA A 15 2.74 24.01 9.16
N MET A 16 2.44 23.85 10.46
CA MET A 16 2.00 22.56 11.02
C MET A 16 0.68 22.09 10.41
N ILE A 17 -0.32 22.97 10.25
CA ILE A 17 -1.59 22.65 9.60
C ILE A 17 -1.34 22.19 8.17
N TRP A 18 -0.49 22.89 7.42
CA TRP A 18 -0.14 22.52 6.05
C TRP A 18 0.52 21.13 5.99
N LEU A 19 1.46 20.82 6.88
CA LEU A 19 2.10 19.50 6.99
C LEU A 19 1.09 18.40 7.33
N ILE A 20 0.18 18.66 8.27
CA ILE A 20 -0.88 17.71 8.65
C ILE A 20 -1.82 17.47 7.46
N LEU A 21 -2.23 18.52 6.76
CA LEU A 21 -3.12 18.42 5.60
C LEU A 21 -2.45 17.70 4.44
N ASP A 22 -1.19 17.99 4.14
CA ASP A 22 -0.42 17.31 3.11
C ASP A 22 -0.32 15.81 3.38
N THR A 23 0.02 15.46 4.63
CA THR A 23 0.05 14.09 5.12
C THR A 23 -1.32 13.40 4.93
N ILE A 24 -2.42 14.03 5.36
CA ILE A 24 -3.78 13.49 5.20
C ILE A 24 -4.14 13.32 3.72
N ARG A 25 -3.76 14.26 2.84
CA ARG A 25 -3.99 14.15 1.39
C ARG A 25 -3.24 12.95 0.80
N TYR A 26 -1.98 12.77 1.16
CA TYR A 26 -1.16 11.63 0.74
C TYR A 26 -1.81 10.29 1.14
N TYR A 27 -2.18 10.14 2.41
CA TYR A 27 -2.84 8.92 2.91
C TYR A 27 -4.21 8.67 2.25
N ARG A 28 -4.99 9.72 1.97
CA ARG A 28 -6.28 9.59 1.29
C ARG A 28 -6.12 9.13 -0.16
N GLY A 29 -5.09 9.62 -0.85
CA GLY A 29 -4.76 9.23 -2.22
C GLY A 29 -4.43 7.75 -2.33
N GLU A 30 -3.50 7.26 -1.50
CA GLU A 30 -3.10 5.84 -1.53
C GLU A 30 -4.25 4.90 -1.13
N LYS A 31 -5.09 5.25 -0.13
CA LYS A 31 -6.30 4.47 0.18
C LYS A 31 -7.25 4.35 -1.02
N ARG A 32 -7.43 5.43 -1.78
CA ARG A 32 -8.24 5.42 -3.00
C ARG A 32 -7.62 4.53 -4.08
N LYS A 33 -6.29 4.57 -4.26
CA LYS A 33 -5.58 3.69 -5.20
C LYS A 33 -5.79 2.21 -4.87
N VAL A 34 -5.64 1.82 -3.60
CA VAL A 34 -5.89 0.44 -3.14
C VAL A 34 -7.34 0.02 -3.35
N LYS A 35 -8.30 0.92 -3.08
CA LYS A 35 -9.72 0.65 -3.33
C LYS A 35 -10.00 0.38 -4.82
N ASN A 36 -9.41 1.17 -5.71
CA ASN A 36 -9.55 0.98 -7.15
C ASN A 36 -8.86 -0.31 -7.62
N LEU A 37 -7.67 -0.61 -7.11
CA LEU A 37 -6.97 -1.89 -7.34
C LEU A 37 -7.86 -3.09 -6.97
N HIS A 38 -8.55 -3.02 -5.84
CA HIS A 38 -9.51 -4.06 -5.43
C HIS A 38 -10.67 -4.24 -6.41
N ARG A 39 -11.13 -3.15 -7.04
CA ARG A 39 -12.18 -3.20 -8.06
C ARG A 39 -11.65 -3.84 -9.35
N PHE A 40 -10.55 -3.32 -9.88
CA PHE A 40 -9.93 -3.82 -11.12
C PHE A 40 -9.48 -5.28 -11.00
N ALA A 41 -8.92 -5.68 -9.86
CA ALA A 41 -8.53 -7.06 -9.61
C ALA A 41 -9.74 -8.03 -9.60
N LYS A 42 -10.92 -7.55 -9.17
CA LYS A 42 -12.18 -8.30 -9.24
C LYS A 42 -12.73 -8.38 -10.66
N GLU A 43 -12.60 -7.30 -11.43
CA GLU A 43 -12.97 -7.23 -12.85
C GLU A 43 -12.08 -8.10 -13.74
N GLY A 44 -10.95 -8.60 -13.21
CA GLY A 44 -10.08 -9.57 -13.89
C GLY A 44 -8.80 -8.98 -14.46
N GLU A 45 -8.58 -7.68 -14.26
CA GLU A 45 -7.39 -6.97 -14.75
C GLU A 45 -6.13 -7.55 -14.09
N ILE A 46 -5.28 -8.14 -14.93
CA ILE A 46 -4.07 -8.87 -14.54
C ILE A 46 -3.12 -7.98 -13.71
N GLU A 47 -2.84 -6.78 -14.23
CA GLU A 47 -1.92 -5.84 -13.60
C GLU A 47 -2.41 -5.42 -12.21
N ALA A 48 -3.73 -5.22 -12.05
CA ALA A 48 -4.34 -4.90 -10.78
C ALA A 48 -4.25 -6.05 -9.77
N GLN A 49 -4.39 -7.30 -10.22
CA GLN A 49 -4.22 -8.48 -9.35
C GLN A 49 -2.78 -8.59 -8.82
N SER A 50 -1.78 -8.43 -9.69
CA SER A 50 -0.36 -8.45 -9.31
C SER A 50 0.01 -7.27 -8.38
N LYS A 51 -0.46 -6.07 -8.68
CA LYS A 51 -0.26 -4.89 -7.82
C LYS A 51 -0.92 -5.07 -6.45
N LEU A 52 -2.13 -5.62 -6.39
CA LEU A 52 -2.85 -5.87 -5.15
C LEU A 52 -2.12 -6.93 -4.30
N ALA A 53 -1.61 -7.98 -4.93
CA ALA A 53 -0.81 -9.01 -4.28
C ALA A 53 0.44 -8.40 -3.61
N HIS A 54 1.14 -7.51 -4.31
CA HIS A 54 2.30 -6.79 -3.76
C HIS A 54 1.94 -5.93 -2.53
N ARG A 55 0.82 -5.21 -2.57
CA ARG A 55 0.34 -4.43 -1.42
C ARG A 55 0.08 -5.31 -0.20
N TYR A 56 -0.50 -6.51 -0.39
CA TYR A 56 -0.68 -7.49 0.70
C TYR A 56 0.63 -8.11 1.19
N LYS A 57 1.64 -8.28 0.32
CA LYS A 57 3.00 -8.76 0.70
C LYS A 57 3.71 -7.75 1.61
N GLU A 58 3.64 -6.47 1.28
CA GLU A 58 4.34 -5.40 2.02
C GLU A 58 3.57 -4.87 3.23
N GLY A 59 2.24 -5.00 3.23
CA GLY A 59 1.41 -4.33 4.23
C GLY A 59 1.26 -2.81 3.99
N ASN A 60 1.52 -2.37 2.75
CA ASN A 60 1.41 -0.97 2.37
C ASN A 60 -0.07 -0.59 2.20
N MET A 61 -0.61 0.18 3.14
CA MET A 61 -2.01 0.67 3.18
C MET A 61 -3.09 -0.42 3.35
N VAL A 62 -2.69 -1.69 3.38
CA VAL A 62 -3.49 -2.87 3.75
C VAL A 62 -2.76 -3.65 4.83
N LYS A 63 -3.47 -4.42 5.64
CA LYS A 63 -2.80 -5.33 6.59
C LYS A 63 -1.97 -6.35 5.81
N GLN A 64 -0.71 -6.52 6.18
CA GLN A 64 0.16 -7.53 5.60
C GLN A 64 -0.50 -8.91 5.75
N ASP A 65 -0.70 -9.59 4.62
CA ASP A 65 -1.35 -10.90 4.57
C ASP A 65 -0.77 -11.71 3.42
N CYS A 66 0.25 -12.50 3.77
CA CYS A 66 0.98 -13.31 2.81
C CYS A 66 0.02 -14.31 2.10
N LYS A 67 -1.01 -14.84 2.79
CA LYS A 67 -1.97 -15.77 2.16
C LYS A 67 -2.82 -15.09 1.09
N LYS A 68 -3.29 -13.87 1.36
CA LYS A 68 -4.03 -13.08 0.36
C LYS A 68 -3.14 -12.66 -0.80
N ALA A 69 -1.88 -12.31 -0.55
CA ALA A 69 -0.93 -12.02 -1.62
C ALA A 69 -0.78 -13.21 -2.59
N ALA A 70 -0.59 -14.42 -2.06
CA ALA A 70 -0.49 -15.65 -2.85
C ALA A 70 -1.73 -15.90 -3.71
N PHE A 71 -2.93 -15.73 -3.12
CA PHE A 71 -4.19 -15.90 -3.84
C PHE A 71 -4.30 -14.97 -5.06
N TRP A 72 -3.94 -13.69 -4.89
CA TRP A 72 -4.00 -12.72 -5.99
C TRP A 72 -2.91 -12.95 -7.04
N TYR A 73 -1.69 -13.34 -6.64
CA TYR A 73 -0.66 -13.75 -7.61
C TYR A 73 -1.06 -15.00 -8.39
N GLN A 74 -1.67 -15.99 -7.75
CA GLN A 74 -2.15 -17.19 -8.43
C GLN A 74 -3.24 -16.85 -9.46
N LYS A 75 -4.14 -15.93 -9.11
CA LYS A 75 -5.19 -15.45 -10.03
C LYS A 75 -4.59 -14.70 -11.23
N ALA A 76 -3.61 -13.84 -10.99
CA ALA A 76 -2.90 -13.13 -12.06
C ALA A 76 -2.16 -14.11 -12.98
N ALA A 77 -1.45 -15.08 -12.40
CA ALA A 77 -0.74 -16.11 -13.16
C ALA A 77 -1.67 -16.98 -13.99
N PHE A 78 -2.87 -17.30 -13.47
CA PHE A 78 -3.91 -18.02 -14.20
C PHE A 78 -4.45 -17.22 -15.39
N ASN A 79 -4.61 -15.90 -15.21
CA ASN A 79 -5.07 -15.00 -16.26
C ASN A 79 -3.98 -14.66 -17.30
N GLY A 80 -2.77 -15.25 -17.21
CA GLY A 80 -1.71 -15.11 -18.21
C GLY A 80 -0.58 -14.15 -17.82
N ASP A 81 -0.51 -13.70 -16.58
CA ASP A 81 0.59 -12.87 -16.09
C ASP A 81 1.87 -13.71 -15.89
N ILE A 82 2.82 -13.56 -16.81
CA ILE A 82 4.12 -14.22 -16.72
C ILE A 82 4.91 -13.70 -15.49
N SER A 83 4.76 -12.42 -15.14
CA SER A 83 5.41 -11.82 -13.99
C SER A 83 4.82 -12.34 -12.68
N ALA A 84 3.50 -12.58 -12.61
CA ALA A 84 2.88 -13.18 -11.44
C ALA A 84 3.38 -14.59 -11.11
N ARG A 85 3.82 -15.34 -12.13
CA ARG A 85 4.41 -16.67 -11.93
C ARG A 85 5.75 -16.56 -11.18
N GLY A 86 6.62 -15.63 -11.58
CA GLY A 86 7.86 -15.32 -10.85
C GLY A 86 7.61 -14.79 -9.44
N TYR A 87 6.57 -13.97 -9.25
CA TYR A 87 6.17 -13.51 -7.91
C TYR A 87 5.59 -14.63 -7.04
N LEU A 88 4.95 -15.65 -7.61
CA LEU A 88 4.47 -16.82 -6.87
C LEU A 88 5.65 -17.67 -6.36
N GLU A 89 6.67 -17.86 -7.21
CA GLU A 89 7.92 -18.55 -6.85
C GLU A 89 8.68 -17.79 -5.76
N GLU A 90 8.86 -16.48 -5.91
CA GLU A 90 9.47 -15.62 -4.90
C GLU A 90 8.63 -15.60 -3.60
N PHE A 91 7.31 -15.66 -3.70
CA PHE A 91 6.42 -15.73 -2.55
C PHE A 91 6.58 -17.03 -1.77
N LEU A 92 6.67 -18.18 -2.42
CA LEU A 92 6.92 -19.46 -1.74
C LEU A 92 8.23 -19.41 -0.95
N HIS A 93 9.28 -18.83 -1.55
CA HIS A 93 10.57 -18.62 -0.90
C HIS A 93 10.50 -17.61 0.26
N ASN A 94 9.82 -16.47 0.10
CA ASN A 94 9.64 -15.47 1.16
C ASN A 94 8.58 -15.85 2.21
N SER A 95 7.71 -16.84 1.94
CA SER A 95 6.70 -17.32 2.90
C SER A 95 7.34 -17.94 4.15
N GLN A 96 8.57 -18.47 4.05
CA GLN A 96 9.40 -18.87 5.19
C GLN A 96 9.76 -17.64 6.06
N ARG A 97 10.06 -16.51 5.44
CA ARG A 97 10.39 -15.23 6.11
C ARG A 97 9.17 -14.53 6.73
N CYS A 98 7.97 -14.69 6.12
CA CYS A 98 6.70 -14.21 6.71
C CYS A 98 6.35 -14.92 8.02
N LYS A 99 6.82 -16.15 8.25
CA LYS A 99 6.60 -16.90 9.51
C LYS A 99 7.56 -16.48 10.62
N GLU A 100 8.78 -16.07 10.28
CA GLU A 100 9.83 -15.73 11.27
C GLU A 100 9.58 -14.40 11.99
N LYS A 101 8.91 -13.42 11.37
CA LYS A 101 8.57 -12.14 12.04
C LYS A 101 7.50 -12.26 13.14
N LYS A 102 7.07 -13.48 13.48
CA LYS A 102 6.09 -13.79 14.53
C LYS A 102 6.65 -14.56 15.72
N LEU A 103 7.97 -14.81 15.77
CA LEU A 103 8.64 -15.27 16.99
C LEU A 103 9.21 -14.09 17.77
#